data_AF-A0A1V6NP84-F1
#
_entry.id   AF-A0A1V6NP84-F1
#
_cell.length_a   1.000
_cell.length_b   1.000
_cell.length_c   1.000
_cell.angle_alpha   90.00
_cell.angle_beta   90.00
_cell.angle_gamma   90.00
#
_symmetry.space_group_name_H-M   'P 1'
#
loop_
_entity.id
_entity.type
_entity.pdbx_description
1 polymer ?
#
loop_
_entity_poly.entity_id
_entity_poly.type
_entity_poly.pdbx_seq_one_letter_code
_entity_poly.pdbx_strand_id
1 'polypeptide(L)'
;MSDFWLTEYIRHLVVQPADARLNPPEGYLFVQDGLIISCGVLYALFYVFCMMRAVKDGVLPGSIKYMSLTLAYELYYAFATTSTRLERICFLVWFQLDLTFVALALWRVHGPDQGKRIAGEMLVYCITALAGLRYLGYLYPDDREQITAYWTGILLQLPAGWVYVYGLVKHRSLLGHSLEIWLLRYLGCFTAYGLFIWRYLNIPRNWEQIVAPSSIPVCFYVHHGPQYNGTQPKHHNAINHRKPATSRPTASSSPSSPTPP
;
A
#
# COMPACT_ATOMS: atom_id res chain seq x y z
N MET A 1 8.69 -5.22 50.70
CA MET A 1 8.36 -4.45 49.48
C MET A 1 9.62 -4.48 48.64
N SER A 2 9.61 -5.29 47.58
CA SER A 2 10.75 -5.50 46.70
C SER A 2 10.93 -4.31 45.77
N ASP A 3 11.77 -3.37 46.18
CA ASP A 3 12.89 -2.84 45.40
C ASP A 3 12.87 -3.20 43.90
N PHE A 4 12.01 -2.49 43.17
CA PHE A 4 11.79 -2.60 41.72
C PHE A 4 12.89 -1.81 40.98
N TRP A 5 14.15 -2.19 41.17
CA TRP A 5 15.32 -1.54 40.54
C TRP A 5 15.46 -1.81 39.02
N LEU A 6 14.44 -2.40 38.38
CA LEU A 6 14.47 -2.72 36.95
C LEU A 6 14.02 -1.56 36.05
N THR A 7 13.36 -0.53 36.59
CA THR A 7 12.63 0.47 35.80
C THR A 7 13.50 1.60 35.24
N GLU A 8 14.70 1.85 35.78
CA GLU A 8 15.58 2.90 35.24
C GLU A 8 16.32 2.50 33.94
N TYR A 9 16.20 1.25 33.49
CA TYR A 9 16.98 0.74 32.35
C TYR A 9 16.21 -0.05 31.29
N ILE A 10 14.87 -0.06 31.34
CA ILE A 10 14.08 -0.70 30.28
C ILE A 10 13.91 0.28 29.11
N ARG A 11 14.53 -0.06 27.99
CA ARG A 11 14.34 0.68 26.73
C ARG A 11 13.04 0.24 26.07
N HIS A 12 12.07 1.15 26.04
CA HIS A 12 10.79 0.96 25.38
C HIS A 12 10.89 1.11 23.85
N LEU A 13 10.04 0.38 23.12
CA LEU A 13 10.05 0.33 21.66
C LEU A 13 9.34 1.56 21.08
N VAL A 14 10.00 2.24 20.14
CA VAL A 14 9.42 3.32 19.33
C VAL A 14 8.74 4.40 20.17
N VAL A 15 9.40 4.86 21.23
CA VAL A 15 8.91 5.98 22.05
C VAL A 15 8.89 7.24 21.21
N GLN A 16 7.71 7.82 20.96
CA GLN A 16 7.62 9.06 20.19
C GLN A 16 8.28 10.20 20.97
N PRO A 17 9.07 11.07 20.30
CA PRO A 17 9.60 12.27 20.94
C PRO A 17 8.49 13.15 21.54
N ALA A 18 7.35 13.27 20.85
CA ALA A 18 6.17 13.99 21.34
C ALA A 18 5.59 13.42 22.62
N ASP A 19 5.48 12.10 22.70
CA ASP A 19 4.97 11.43 23.90
C ASP A 19 6.01 11.50 25.02
N ALA A 20 7.31 11.29 24.73
CA ALA A 20 8.40 11.41 25.69
C ALA A 20 8.46 12.80 26.35
N ARG A 21 8.16 13.89 25.61
CA ARG A 21 8.10 15.25 26.15
C ARG A 21 7.04 15.42 27.25
N LEU A 22 6.05 14.55 27.31
CA LEU A 22 4.96 14.58 28.28
C LEU A 22 5.20 13.66 29.48
N ASN A 23 6.37 13.01 29.57
CA ASN A 23 6.76 12.10 30.65
C ASN A 23 5.64 11.11 31.02
N PRO A 24 5.22 10.23 30.08
CA PRO A 24 4.11 9.33 30.30
C PRO A 24 4.48 8.30 31.37
N PRO A 25 3.48 7.78 32.12
CA PRO A 25 3.73 6.74 33.10
C PRO A 25 4.29 5.48 32.42
N GLU A 26 5.18 4.76 33.08
CA GLU A 26 5.85 3.59 32.49
C GLU A 26 4.87 2.50 32.01
N GLY A 27 3.74 2.34 32.71
CA GLY A 27 2.65 1.45 32.30
C GLY A 27 2.08 1.76 30.90
N TYR A 28 2.08 3.03 30.48
CA TYR A 28 1.70 3.40 29.13
C TYR A 28 2.65 2.82 28.08
N LEU A 29 3.96 2.87 28.35
CA LEU A 29 5.00 2.38 27.46
C LEU A 29 5.01 0.84 27.40
N PHE A 30 4.75 0.16 28.52
CA PHE A 30 4.60 -1.30 28.53
C PHE A 30 3.42 -1.80 27.69
N VAL A 31 2.26 -1.14 27.78
CA VAL A 31 1.10 -1.50 26.96
C VAL A 31 1.40 -1.27 25.48
N GLN A 32 2.07 -0.16 25.15
CA GLN A 32 2.54 0.11 23.79
C GLN A 32 3.48 -1.01 23.29
N ASP A 33 4.50 -1.36 24.04
CA ASP A 33 5.46 -2.41 23.67
C ASP A 33 4.75 -3.75 23.48
N GLY A 34 3.84 -4.10 24.40
CA GLY A 34 3.04 -5.30 24.31
C GLY A 34 2.18 -5.36 23.05
N LEU A 35 1.55 -4.25 22.66
CA LEU A 35 0.74 -4.16 21.44
C LEU A 35 1.60 -4.28 20.17
N ILE A 36 2.76 -3.62 20.14
CA ILE A 36 3.72 -3.70 19.02
C ILE A 36 4.24 -5.14 18.84
N ILE A 37 4.70 -5.76 19.92
CA ILE A 37 5.24 -7.13 19.90
C ILE A 37 4.14 -8.12 19.50
N SER A 38 2.94 -7.99 20.08
CA SER A 38 1.80 -8.85 19.77
C SER A 38 1.40 -8.73 18.30
N CYS A 39 1.30 -7.49 17.77
CA CYS A 39 1.07 -7.23 16.34
C CYS A 39 2.09 -7.99 15.48
N GLY A 40 3.37 -7.88 15.81
CA GLY A 40 4.44 -8.56 15.10
C GLY A 40 4.33 -10.06 15.04
N VAL A 41 4.11 -10.68 16.20
CA VAL A 41 4.00 -12.14 16.31
C VAL A 41 2.76 -12.62 15.54
N LEU A 42 1.63 -11.92 15.68
CA LEU A 42 0.39 -12.27 15.00
C LEU A 42 0.53 -12.19 13.47
N TYR A 43 1.14 -11.12 12.94
CA TYR A 43 1.39 -10.98 11.51
C TYR A 43 2.43 -11.96 10.98
N ALA A 44 3.47 -12.27 11.75
CA ALA A 44 4.44 -13.29 11.38
C ALA A 44 3.79 -14.67 11.24
N LEU A 45 2.97 -15.06 12.23
CA LEU A 45 2.19 -16.30 12.16
C LEU A 45 1.19 -16.27 10.99
N PHE A 46 0.51 -15.15 10.78
CA PHE A 46 -0.39 -14.97 9.64
C PHE A 46 0.31 -15.25 8.30
N TYR A 47 1.52 -14.71 8.09
CA TYR A 47 2.29 -14.97 6.88
C TYR A 47 2.69 -16.44 6.76
N VAL A 48 3.07 -17.09 7.86
CA VAL A 48 3.37 -18.54 7.86
C VAL A 48 2.16 -19.34 7.38
N PHE A 49 0.97 -19.09 7.91
CA PHE A 49 -0.24 -19.79 7.46
C PHE A 49 -0.60 -19.45 6.02
N CYS A 50 -0.42 -18.20 5.57
CA CYS A 50 -0.62 -17.81 4.17
C CYS A 50 0.34 -18.58 3.24
N MET A 51 1.62 -18.69 3.60
CA MET A 51 2.60 -19.46 2.84
C MET A 51 2.25 -20.95 2.80
N MET A 52 1.88 -21.54 3.94
CA MET A 52 1.45 -22.94 4.01
C MET A 52 0.24 -23.20 3.10
N ARG A 53 -0.74 -22.29 3.08
CA ARG A 53 -1.92 -22.40 2.20
C ARG A 53 -1.57 -22.19 0.74
N ALA A 54 -0.69 -21.25 0.40
CA ALA A 54 -0.21 -21.06 -0.96
C ALA A 54 0.52 -22.32 -1.48
N VAL A 55 1.31 -22.99 -0.64
CA VAL A 55 1.99 -24.25 -0.98
C VAL A 55 1.00 -25.39 -1.15
N LYS A 56 0.00 -25.50 -0.26
CA LYS A 56 -0.94 -26.62 -0.23
C LYS A 56 -2.01 -26.51 -1.33
N ASP A 57 -2.64 -25.35 -1.45
CA ASP A 57 -3.80 -25.15 -2.29
C ASP A 57 -3.41 -24.63 -3.70
N GLY A 58 -2.17 -24.15 -3.86
CA GLY A 58 -1.66 -23.63 -5.14
C GLY A 58 -2.35 -22.34 -5.59
N VAL A 59 -3.10 -21.69 -4.71
CA VAL A 59 -3.86 -20.47 -4.98
C VAL A 59 -3.73 -19.47 -3.84
N LEU A 60 -3.96 -18.20 -4.14
CA LEU A 60 -3.98 -17.12 -3.16
C LEU A 60 -5.40 -16.57 -2.99
N PRO A 61 -5.74 -16.08 -1.78
CA PRO A 61 -7.05 -15.46 -1.51
C PRO A 61 -7.25 -14.11 -2.22
N GLY A 62 -6.17 -13.52 -2.78
CA GLY A 62 -6.21 -12.25 -3.49
C GLY A 62 -4.99 -12.06 -4.40
N SER A 63 -4.89 -10.88 -5.02
CA SER A 63 -3.77 -10.58 -5.91
C SER A 63 -2.48 -10.35 -5.13
N ILE A 64 -1.39 -11.02 -5.53
CA ILE A 64 -0.07 -10.81 -4.92
C ILE A 64 0.45 -9.37 -5.12
N LYS A 65 -0.08 -8.64 -6.12
CA LYS A 65 0.31 -7.25 -6.40
C LYS A 65 0.02 -6.28 -5.25
N TYR A 66 -0.94 -6.60 -4.38
CA TYR A 66 -1.20 -5.78 -3.19
C TYR A 66 0.02 -5.71 -2.26
N MET A 67 0.87 -6.74 -2.28
CA MET A 67 2.11 -6.77 -1.49
C MET A 67 3.13 -5.72 -1.93
N SER A 68 3.01 -5.12 -3.12
CA SER A 68 3.91 -4.03 -3.53
C SER A 68 3.84 -2.83 -2.61
N LEU A 69 2.62 -2.45 -2.18
CA LEU A 69 2.44 -1.35 -1.25
C LEU A 69 2.91 -1.74 0.15
N THR A 70 2.73 -3.00 0.56
CA THR A 70 3.20 -3.52 1.86
C THR A 70 4.72 -3.51 1.94
N LEU A 71 5.39 -4.02 0.91
CA LEU A 71 6.85 -3.99 0.82
C LEU A 71 7.38 -2.55 0.87
N ALA A 72 6.75 -1.62 0.17
CA ALA A 72 7.12 -0.22 0.22
C ALA A 72 6.88 0.39 1.61
N TYR A 73 5.74 0.10 2.22
CA TYR A 73 5.36 0.55 3.56
C TYR A 73 6.38 0.09 4.61
N GLU A 74 6.63 -1.21 4.70
CA GLU A 74 7.55 -1.79 5.68
C GLU A 74 8.98 -1.28 5.46
N LEU A 75 9.45 -1.23 4.21
CA LEU A 75 10.78 -0.73 3.90
C LEU A 75 10.92 0.75 4.26
N TYR A 76 9.94 1.59 3.89
CA TYR A 76 9.99 3.03 4.16
C TYR A 76 9.97 3.32 5.66
N TYR A 77 8.98 2.78 6.38
CA TYR A 77 8.81 3.06 7.80
C TYR A 77 9.86 2.38 8.67
N ALA A 78 10.50 1.29 8.21
CA ALA A 78 11.69 0.74 8.86
C ALA A 78 12.81 1.79 9.01
N PHE A 79 12.95 2.72 8.07
CA PHE A 79 13.96 3.79 8.16
C PHE A 79 13.43 5.12 8.67
N ALA A 80 12.17 5.46 8.35
CA ALA A 80 11.57 6.72 8.77
C ALA A 80 11.19 6.74 10.26
N THR A 81 10.76 5.60 10.82
CA THR A 81 10.20 5.56 12.19
C THR A 81 11.17 5.05 13.25
N THR A 82 12.16 4.22 12.86
CA THR A 82 13.05 3.56 13.83
C THR A 82 14.22 4.45 14.20
N SER A 83 14.55 4.49 15.49
CA SER A 83 15.69 5.26 15.99
C SER A 83 16.82 4.35 16.45
N THR A 84 16.51 3.14 16.89
CA THR A 84 17.52 2.18 17.32
C THR A 84 17.81 1.14 16.24
N ARG A 85 19.03 0.57 16.29
CA ARG A 85 19.40 -0.54 15.39
C ARG A 85 18.52 -1.77 15.61
N LEU A 86 18.09 -2.02 16.85
CA LEU A 86 17.27 -3.17 17.19
C LEU A 86 15.87 -3.04 16.61
N GLU A 87 15.22 -1.88 16.79
CA GLU A 87 13.93 -1.59 16.15
C GLU A 87 14.01 -1.77 14.63
N ARG A 88 15.06 -1.22 14.00
CA ARG A 88 15.28 -1.36 12.57
C ARG A 88 15.41 -2.82 12.13
N ILE A 89 16.17 -3.62 12.86
CA ILE A 89 16.30 -5.06 12.57
C ILE A 89 14.94 -5.75 12.69
N CYS A 90 14.14 -5.45 13.71
CA CYS A 90 12.80 -6.02 13.86
C CYS A 90 11.88 -5.70 12.67
N PHE A 91 11.83 -4.44 12.22
CA PHE A 91 11.07 -4.05 11.03
C PHE A 91 11.62 -4.73 9.76
N LEU A 92 12.95 -4.84 9.61
CA LEU A 92 13.55 -5.54 8.48
C LEU A 92 13.24 -7.04 8.47
N VAL A 93 13.04 -7.66 9.64
CA VAL A 93 12.58 -9.05 9.74
C VAL A 93 11.14 -9.18 9.21
N TRP A 94 10.24 -8.24 9.50
CA TRP A 94 8.91 -8.23 8.87
C TRP A 94 8.99 -8.03 7.36
N PHE A 95 9.79 -7.08 6.90
CA PHE A 95 10.03 -6.90 5.47
C PHE A 95 10.57 -8.18 4.80
N GLN A 96 11.45 -8.92 5.48
CA GLN A 96 11.96 -10.21 5.00
C GLN A 96 10.86 -11.28 4.92
N LEU A 97 9.91 -11.30 5.86
CA LEU A 97 8.75 -12.19 5.80
C LEU A 97 7.85 -11.86 4.61
N ASP A 98 7.59 -10.57 4.35
CA ASP A 98 6.85 -10.12 3.17
C ASP A 98 7.51 -10.57 1.87
N LEU A 99 8.82 -10.36 1.76
CA LEU A 99 9.61 -10.80 0.61
C LEU A 99 9.55 -12.32 0.43
N THR A 100 9.65 -13.07 1.53
CA THR A 100 9.58 -14.54 1.50
C THR A 100 8.21 -15.01 1.03
N PHE A 101 7.13 -14.39 1.51
CA PHE A 101 5.77 -14.68 1.06
C PHE A 101 5.59 -14.38 -0.43
N VAL A 102 6.06 -13.22 -0.91
CA VAL A 102 5.99 -12.86 -2.33
C VAL A 102 6.80 -13.82 -3.19
N ALA A 103 8.04 -14.14 -2.81
CA ALA A 103 8.87 -15.07 -3.55
C ALA A 103 8.24 -16.46 -3.64
N LEU A 104 7.68 -16.95 -2.53
CA LEU A 104 7.00 -18.24 -2.47
C LEU A 104 5.72 -18.25 -3.32
N ALA A 105 4.91 -17.19 -3.25
CA ALA A 105 3.73 -17.03 -4.10
C ALA A 105 4.09 -17.01 -5.60
N LEU A 106 5.12 -16.26 -5.97
CA LEU A 106 5.60 -16.18 -7.36
C LEU A 106 6.19 -17.49 -7.87
N TRP A 107 6.70 -18.35 -6.99
CA TRP A 107 7.24 -19.65 -7.37
C TRP A 107 6.17 -20.75 -7.40
N ARG A 108 5.26 -20.77 -6.42
CA ARG A 108 4.28 -21.87 -6.24
C ARG A 108 2.95 -21.64 -6.93
N VAL A 109 2.52 -20.39 -7.03
CA VAL A 109 1.18 -20.04 -7.56
C VAL A 109 1.29 -19.50 -8.98
N HIS A 110 2.34 -18.74 -9.27
CA HIS A 110 2.62 -18.22 -10.61
C HIS A 110 3.74 -19.03 -11.26
N GLY A 111 3.58 -19.43 -12.53
CA GLY A 111 4.66 -20.11 -13.26
C GLY A 111 5.88 -19.19 -13.44
N PRO A 112 7.08 -19.72 -13.81
CA PRO A 112 8.32 -18.94 -13.86
C PRO A 112 8.26 -17.71 -14.79
N ASP A 113 7.58 -17.81 -15.94
CA ASP A 113 7.49 -16.70 -16.89
C ASP A 113 6.46 -15.64 -16.45
N GLN A 114 5.32 -16.08 -15.94
CA GLN A 114 4.30 -15.18 -15.38
C GLN A 114 4.80 -14.49 -14.12
N GLY A 115 5.52 -15.23 -13.26
CA GLY A 115 6.09 -14.73 -12.01
C GLY A 115 7.10 -13.62 -12.24
N LYS A 116 7.99 -13.74 -13.24
CA LYS A 116 8.93 -12.66 -13.61
C LYS A 116 8.22 -11.37 -14.02
N ARG A 117 7.17 -11.48 -14.85
CA ARG A 117 6.37 -10.32 -15.27
C ARG A 117 5.68 -9.67 -14.08
N ILE A 118 5.02 -10.46 -13.23
CA ILE A 118 4.34 -9.94 -12.03
C ILE A 118 5.36 -9.29 -11.08
N ALA A 119 6.52 -9.90 -10.87
CA ALA A 119 7.59 -9.32 -10.04
C ALA A 119 8.07 -7.97 -10.57
N GLY A 120 8.25 -7.84 -11.89
CA GLY A 120 8.62 -6.57 -12.52
C GLY A 120 7.55 -5.49 -12.31
N GLU A 121 6.28 -5.82 -12.54
CA GLU A 121 5.17 -4.90 -12.27
C GLU A 121 5.11 -4.52 -10.77
N MET A 122 5.32 -5.49 -9.88
CA MET A 122 5.34 -5.27 -8.45
C MET A 122 6.49 -4.36 -7.99
N LEU A 123 7.67 -4.48 -8.62
CA LEU A 123 8.81 -3.62 -8.34
C LEU A 123 8.53 -2.18 -8.73
N VAL A 124 7.93 -1.96 -9.91
CA VAL A 124 7.52 -0.61 -10.36
C VAL A 124 6.50 -0.02 -9.38
N TYR A 125 5.49 -0.79 -8.95
CA TYR A 125 4.53 -0.32 -7.96
C TYR A 125 5.17 -0.04 -6.60
N CYS A 126 6.13 -0.87 -6.16
CA CYS A 126 6.86 -0.66 -4.90
C CYS A 126 7.68 0.64 -4.94
N ILE A 127 8.45 0.88 -6.01
CA ILE A 127 9.24 2.13 -6.17
C ILE A 127 8.32 3.34 -6.23
N THR A 128 7.20 3.25 -6.97
CA THR A 128 6.21 4.33 -7.06
C THR A 128 5.57 4.61 -5.70
N ALA A 129 5.26 3.56 -4.93
CA ALA A 129 4.72 3.69 -3.59
C ALA A 129 5.74 4.30 -2.61
N LEU A 130 7.02 3.92 -2.67
CA LEU A 130 8.09 4.54 -1.87
C LEU A 130 8.19 6.05 -2.14
N ALA A 131 8.16 6.45 -3.41
CA ALA A 131 8.16 7.86 -3.79
C ALA A 131 6.90 8.59 -3.28
N GLY A 132 5.74 7.93 -3.37
CA GLY A 132 4.47 8.45 -2.85
C GLY A 132 4.48 8.63 -1.33
N LEU A 133 4.97 7.63 -0.57
CA LEU A 133 5.12 7.70 0.88
C LEU A 133 6.07 8.83 1.28
N ARG A 134 7.21 8.95 0.60
CA ARG A 134 8.17 10.04 0.83
C ARG A 134 7.57 11.42 0.58
N TYR A 135 6.74 11.54 -0.46
CA TYR A 135 6.03 12.77 -0.79
C TYR A 135 4.95 13.10 0.24
N LEU A 136 4.21 12.09 0.72
CA LEU A 136 3.23 12.26 1.80
C LEU A 136 3.90 12.70 3.11
N GLY A 137 5.05 12.12 3.46
CA GLY A 137 5.84 12.55 4.62
C GLY A 137 6.37 13.98 4.50
N TYR A 138 6.57 14.49 3.27
CA TYR A 138 6.89 15.91 3.06
C TYR A 138 5.66 16.83 3.22
N LEU A 139 4.49 16.40 2.75
CA LEU A 139 3.26 17.20 2.85
C LEU A 139 2.69 17.26 4.29
N TYR A 140 2.83 16.17 5.03
CA TYR A 140 2.33 16.03 6.40
C TYR A 140 3.49 15.67 7.34
N PRO A 141 4.37 16.64 7.64
CA PRO A 141 5.49 16.40 8.55
C PRO A 141 4.95 16.09 9.95
N ASP A 142 5.27 14.91 10.44
CA ASP A 142 4.87 14.40 11.76
C ASP A 142 6.08 13.76 12.46
N ASP A 143 6.09 13.75 13.80
CA ASP A 143 7.14 13.18 14.63
C ASP A 143 7.24 11.67 14.34
N ARG A 144 8.24 11.29 13.53
CA ARG A 144 8.46 9.94 13.01
C ARG A 144 7.33 9.42 12.12
N GLU A 145 6.61 10.31 11.43
CA GLU A 145 5.64 9.95 10.38
C GLU A 145 4.58 8.92 10.83
N GLN A 146 4.11 8.99 12.08
CA GLN A 146 3.20 7.97 12.64
C GLN A 146 1.75 8.18 12.25
N ILE A 147 1.30 9.42 12.07
CA ILE A 147 -0.03 9.74 11.53
C ILE A 147 -0.13 9.25 10.09
N THR A 148 0.88 9.53 9.28
CA THR A 148 0.95 9.02 7.90
C THR A 148 1.07 7.50 7.89
N ALA A 149 1.86 6.89 8.79
CA ALA A 149 1.93 5.43 8.94
C ALA A 149 0.56 4.82 9.30
N TYR A 150 -0.18 5.44 10.23
CA TYR A 150 -1.51 4.97 10.60
C TYR A 150 -2.47 4.93 9.41
N TRP A 151 -2.62 6.05 8.69
CA TRP A 151 -3.54 6.15 7.56
C TRP A 151 -3.12 5.27 6.40
N THR A 152 -1.82 5.21 6.10
CA THR A 152 -1.31 4.33 5.04
C THR A 152 -1.45 2.86 5.42
N GLY A 153 -1.33 2.50 6.70
CA GLY A 153 -1.63 1.17 7.22
C GLY A 153 -3.11 0.80 7.08
N ILE A 154 -4.04 1.72 7.39
CA ILE A 154 -5.48 1.52 7.17
C ILE A 154 -5.80 1.27 5.69
N LEU A 155 -5.25 2.12 4.82
CA LEU A 155 -5.42 2.01 3.37
C LEU A 155 -4.83 0.71 2.80
N LEU A 156 -3.86 0.12 3.49
CA LEU A 156 -3.32 -1.17 3.11
C LEU A 156 -4.21 -2.33 3.57
N GLN A 157 -4.65 -2.28 4.82
CA GLN A 157 -5.37 -3.39 5.45
C GLN A 157 -6.83 -3.50 5.01
N LEU A 158 -7.56 -2.39 4.94
CA LEU A 158 -9.00 -2.42 4.67
C LEU A 158 -9.33 -2.90 3.23
N PRO A 159 -8.72 -2.35 2.16
CA PRO A 159 -9.00 -2.81 0.80
C PRO A 159 -8.58 -4.27 0.60
N ALA A 160 -7.41 -4.67 1.12
CA ALA A 160 -6.95 -6.05 1.04
C ALA A 160 -7.89 -7.01 1.80
N GLY A 161 -8.46 -6.58 2.92
CA GLY A 161 -9.46 -7.34 3.68
C GLY A 161 -10.74 -7.56 2.87
N TRP A 162 -11.27 -6.48 2.27
CA TRP A 162 -12.47 -6.55 1.45
C TRP A 162 -12.29 -7.38 0.18
N VAL A 163 -11.12 -7.33 -0.45
CA VAL A 163 -10.82 -8.18 -1.61
C VAL A 163 -10.88 -9.67 -1.24
N TYR A 164 -10.40 -10.05 -0.06
CA TYR A 164 -10.44 -11.45 0.39
C TYR A 164 -11.88 -11.92 0.65
N VAL A 165 -12.71 -11.06 1.26
CA VAL A 165 -14.14 -11.34 1.46
C VAL A 165 -14.86 -11.45 0.11
N TYR A 166 -14.62 -10.50 -0.80
CA TYR A 166 -15.21 -10.50 -2.14
C TYR A 166 -14.82 -11.75 -2.93
N GLY A 167 -13.55 -12.17 -2.87
CA GLY A 167 -13.07 -13.41 -3.48
C GLY A 167 -13.81 -14.64 -2.93
N LEU A 168 -14.01 -14.70 -1.61
CA LEU A 168 -14.75 -15.78 -0.96
C LEU A 168 -16.20 -15.87 -1.45
N VAL A 169 -16.89 -14.73 -1.53
CA VAL A 169 -18.29 -14.65 -1.98
C VAL A 169 -18.41 -15.00 -3.48
N LYS A 170 -17.51 -14.47 -4.30
CA LYS A 170 -17.54 -14.63 -5.77
C LYS A 170 -17.21 -16.07 -6.18
N HIS A 171 -16.17 -16.65 -5.61
CA HIS A 171 -15.68 -17.96 -6.02
C HIS A 171 -16.31 -19.11 -5.25
N ARG A 172 -17.03 -18.83 -4.15
CA ARG A 172 -17.64 -19.83 -3.26
C ARG A 172 -16.70 -20.98 -2.89
N SER A 173 -15.43 -20.65 -2.70
CA SER A 173 -14.35 -21.59 -2.44
C SER A 173 -13.51 -21.09 -1.26
N LEU A 174 -13.11 -22.01 -0.40
CA LEU A 174 -12.26 -21.74 0.76
C LEU A 174 -10.76 -21.95 0.44
N LEU A 175 -10.41 -22.23 -0.82
CA LEU A 175 -9.02 -22.45 -1.21
C LEU A 175 -8.20 -21.17 -1.01
N GLY A 176 -7.00 -21.31 -0.44
CA GLY A 176 -6.15 -20.16 -0.07
C GLY A 176 -6.58 -19.46 1.22
N HIS A 177 -7.65 -19.91 1.88
CA HIS A 177 -8.12 -19.40 3.17
C HIS A 177 -7.97 -20.44 4.28
N SER A 178 -7.89 -19.97 5.52
CA SER A 178 -7.99 -20.81 6.71
C SER A 178 -8.46 -19.99 7.92
N LEU A 179 -9.06 -20.65 8.92
CA LEU A 179 -9.55 -19.96 10.11
C LEU A 179 -8.41 -19.23 10.84
N GLU A 180 -7.23 -19.85 10.91
CA GLU A 180 -6.02 -19.29 11.51
C GLU A 180 -5.61 -17.99 10.81
N ILE A 181 -5.64 -17.96 9.46
CA ILE A 181 -5.36 -16.75 8.67
C ILE A 181 -6.34 -15.62 9.05
N TRP A 182 -7.63 -15.91 9.15
CA TRP A 182 -8.64 -14.91 9.49
C TRP A 182 -8.49 -14.41 10.93
N LEU A 183 -8.29 -15.31 11.89
CA LEU A 183 -8.12 -14.96 13.31
C LEU A 183 -6.86 -14.13 13.53
N LEU A 184 -5.71 -14.58 13.01
CA LEU A 184 -4.44 -13.88 13.19
C LEU A 184 -4.45 -12.51 12.51
N ARG A 185 -5.07 -12.41 11.32
CA ARG A 185 -5.24 -11.12 10.65
C ARG A 185 -6.13 -10.18 11.46
N TYR A 186 -7.26 -10.67 11.97
CA TYR A 186 -8.17 -9.86 12.76
C TYR A 186 -7.52 -9.37 14.06
N LEU A 187 -6.86 -10.27 14.80
CA LEU A 187 -6.15 -9.93 16.02
C LEU A 187 -4.95 -9.00 15.75
N GLY A 188 -4.23 -9.21 14.64
CA GLY A 188 -3.15 -8.32 14.22
C GLY A 188 -3.63 -6.91 13.89
N CYS A 189 -4.75 -6.79 13.16
CA CYS A 189 -5.41 -5.49 12.95
C CYS A 189 -5.84 -4.87 14.29
N PHE A 190 -6.39 -5.67 15.21
CA PHE A 190 -6.83 -5.19 16.51
C PHE A 190 -5.67 -4.66 17.36
N THR A 191 -4.53 -5.35 17.40
CA THR A 191 -3.36 -4.86 18.15
C THR A 191 -2.72 -3.64 17.48
N ALA A 192 -2.70 -3.59 16.14
CA ALA A 192 -2.23 -2.44 15.39
C ALA A 192 -3.10 -1.19 15.66
N TYR A 193 -4.41 -1.28 15.48
CA TYR A 193 -5.32 -0.16 15.75
C TYR A 193 -5.42 0.15 17.25
N GLY A 194 -5.39 -0.88 18.09
CA GLY A 194 -5.36 -0.76 19.54
C GLY A 194 -4.18 0.06 20.04
N LEU A 195 -3.01 -0.06 19.42
CA LEU A 195 -1.86 0.79 19.73
C LEU A 195 -2.20 2.27 19.51
N PHE A 196 -2.72 2.63 18.34
CA PHE A 196 -3.06 4.02 18.03
C PHE A 196 -4.19 4.56 18.92
N ILE A 197 -5.22 3.74 19.20
CA ILE A 197 -6.30 4.09 20.13
C ILE A 197 -5.74 4.29 21.54
N TRP A 198 -4.86 3.41 22.01
CA TRP A 198 -4.22 3.52 23.32
C TRP A 198 -3.44 4.82 23.45
N ARG A 199 -2.69 5.20 22.41
CA ARG A 199 -1.96 6.47 22.38
C ARG A 199 -2.89 7.68 22.40
N TYR A 200 -3.95 7.65 21.59
CA TYR A 200 -4.96 8.72 21.56
C TYR A 200 -5.68 8.90 22.90
N LEU A 201 -6.08 7.82 23.56
CA LEU A 201 -6.83 7.89 24.83
C LEU A 201 -5.99 8.42 25.99
N ASN A 202 -4.70 8.12 26.01
CA ASN A 202 -3.82 8.53 27.11
C ASN A 202 -3.10 9.86 26.86
N ILE A 203 -2.83 10.21 25.59
CA ILE A 203 -2.10 11.42 25.21
C ILE A 203 -2.82 12.15 24.06
N PRO A 204 -4.06 12.61 24.24
CA PRO A 204 -4.88 13.12 23.14
C PRO A 204 -4.26 14.31 22.41
N ARG A 205 -3.54 15.20 23.11
CA ARG A 205 -2.93 16.41 22.54
C ARG A 205 -1.96 16.16 21.38
N ASN A 206 -1.30 15.00 21.33
CA ASN A 206 -0.40 14.63 20.23
C ASN A 206 -1.13 13.92 19.08
N TRP A 207 -2.34 13.42 19.32
CA TRP A 207 -3.08 12.53 18.44
C TRP A 207 -4.40 13.14 17.93
N GLU A 208 -4.76 14.35 18.37
CA GLU A 208 -5.92 15.12 17.88
C GLU A 208 -5.93 15.28 16.35
N GLN A 209 -4.76 15.35 15.72
CA GLN A 209 -4.63 15.42 14.26
C GLN A 209 -5.11 14.15 13.55
N ILE A 210 -5.16 12.99 14.21
CA ILE A 210 -5.74 11.76 13.64
C ILE A 210 -7.26 11.84 13.55
N VAL A 211 -7.89 12.61 14.44
CA VAL A 211 -9.36 12.77 14.50
C VAL A 211 -9.83 14.05 13.79
N ALA A 212 -8.90 14.95 13.45
CA ALA A 212 -9.21 16.18 12.73
C ALA A 212 -9.74 15.89 11.30
N PRO A 213 -10.78 16.60 10.82
CA PRO A 213 -11.29 16.43 9.45
C PRO A 213 -10.25 16.63 8.35
N SER A 214 -9.14 17.32 8.64
CA SER A 214 -8.02 17.60 7.73
C SER A 214 -7.07 16.41 7.52
N SER A 215 -7.17 15.31 8.27
CA SER A 215 -6.40 14.08 8.03
C SER A 215 -7.14 13.03 7.18
N ILE A 216 -8.45 13.21 6.99
CA ILE A 216 -9.28 12.42 6.05
C ILE A 216 -8.82 12.54 4.58
N PRO A 217 -8.32 13.69 4.06
CA PRO A 217 -7.77 13.80 2.71
C PRO A 217 -6.55 12.93 2.44
N VAL A 218 -5.76 12.53 3.45
CA VAL A 218 -4.67 11.54 3.30
C VAL A 218 -5.25 10.21 2.80
N CYS A 219 -6.47 9.87 3.24
CA CYS A 219 -7.24 8.71 2.80
C CYS A 219 -7.69 8.82 1.33
N PHE A 220 -8.01 10.03 0.86
CA PHE A 220 -8.49 10.27 -0.52
C PHE A 220 -7.36 10.44 -1.55
N TYR A 221 -6.22 11.02 -1.17
CA TYR A 221 -5.11 11.27 -2.11
C TYR A 221 -4.40 9.98 -2.55
N VAL A 222 -4.31 8.97 -1.68
CA VAL A 222 -3.75 7.66 -2.05
C VAL A 222 -4.72 6.85 -2.92
N HIS A 223 -6.03 7.09 -2.79
CA HIS A 223 -7.05 6.43 -3.62
C HIS A 223 -7.14 7.02 -5.05
N HIS A 224 -6.56 8.21 -5.27
CA HIS A 224 -6.44 8.87 -6.57
C HIS A 224 -4.98 9.01 -7.02
N GLY A 225 -4.27 7.88 -7.14
CA GLY A 225 -3.18 7.77 -8.11
C GLY A 225 -3.72 8.07 -9.53
N PRO A 226 -2.92 8.64 -10.43
CA PRO A 226 -3.42 9.32 -11.62
C PRO A 226 -4.29 8.37 -12.44
N GLN A 227 -5.58 8.70 -12.56
CA GLN A 227 -6.36 8.18 -13.65
C GLN A 227 -5.63 8.60 -14.92
N TYR A 228 -5.04 7.62 -15.60
CA TYR A 228 -4.72 7.71 -17.01
C TYR A 228 -6.07 7.95 -17.71
N ASN A 229 -6.47 9.21 -17.80
CA ASN A 229 -7.55 9.64 -18.64
C ASN A 229 -7.10 9.37 -20.07
N GLY A 230 -7.66 8.30 -20.64
CA GLY A 230 -7.57 8.04 -22.06
C GLY A 230 -8.17 9.21 -22.83
N THR A 231 -7.35 10.18 -23.21
CA THR A 231 -7.63 11.01 -24.38
C THR A 231 -7.26 10.20 -25.61
N GLN A 232 -8.23 9.38 -26.04
CA GLN A 232 -8.36 9.03 -27.45
C GLN A 232 -8.45 10.35 -28.25
N PRO A 233 -7.61 10.57 -29.28
CA PRO A 233 -7.79 11.71 -30.16
C PRO A 233 -9.08 11.51 -30.98
N LYS A 234 -10.09 12.33 -30.69
CA LYS A 234 -11.28 12.50 -31.52
C LYS A 234 -10.86 13.14 -32.84
N HIS A 235 -10.65 12.35 -33.89
CA HIS A 235 -10.71 12.88 -35.25
C HIS A 235 -12.15 13.21 -35.61
N HIS A 236 -12.37 14.50 -35.84
CA HIS A 236 -13.61 15.11 -36.34
C HIS A 236 -14.06 14.44 -37.65
N ASN A 237 -15.25 13.85 -37.65
CA ASN A 237 -16.03 13.64 -38.86
C ASN A 237 -16.84 14.92 -39.13
N ALA A 238 -16.44 15.67 -40.15
CA ALA A 238 -17.27 16.70 -40.76
C ALA A 238 -18.24 16.02 -41.73
N ILE A 239 -19.54 16.12 -41.45
CA ILE A 239 -20.60 15.84 -42.41
C ILE A 239 -20.90 17.17 -43.12
N ASN A 240 -20.83 17.21 -44.45
CA ASN A 240 -21.94 17.77 -45.23
C ASN A 240 -21.89 17.49 -46.74
N HIS A 241 -23.04 16.98 -47.19
CA HIS A 241 -23.71 17.12 -48.48
C HIS A 241 -23.15 16.47 -49.77
N ARG A 242 -23.79 15.34 -50.11
CA ARG A 242 -24.07 14.91 -51.49
C ARG A 242 -25.24 15.72 -52.07
N LYS A 243 -25.08 16.16 -53.33
CA LYS A 243 -26.09 16.16 -54.40
C LYS A 243 -25.40 15.87 -55.75
N PRO A 244 -26.13 15.40 -56.79
CA PRO A 244 -25.63 14.35 -57.69
C PRO A 244 -25.31 14.79 -59.14
N ALA A 245 -24.69 13.84 -59.85
CA ALA A 245 -24.29 13.73 -61.26
C ALA A 245 -25.01 14.56 -62.34
N THR A 246 -24.27 15.00 -63.37
CA THR A 246 -24.47 14.63 -64.80
C THR A 246 -23.45 15.28 -65.77
N SER A 247 -23.13 14.51 -66.84
CA SER A 247 -22.70 14.89 -68.22
C SER A 247 -21.31 15.52 -68.53
N ARG A 248 -20.50 14.75 -69.29
CA ARG A 248 -19.56 15.17 -70.38
C ARG A 248 -20.34 15.86 -71.54
N PRO A 249 -19.76 16.55 -72.57
CA PRO A 249 -18.46 16.28 -73.25
C PRO A 249 -17.68 17.50 -73.90
N THR A 250 -16.51 17.18 -74.50
CA THR A 250 -15.87 17.71 -75.76
C THR A 250 -15.33 19.15 -75.97
N ALA A 251 -14.04 19.17 -76.36
CA ALA A 251 -13.42 19.74 -77.59
C ALA A 251 -12.88 21.20 -77.68
N SER A 252 -11.58 21.24 -78.08
CA SER A 252 -10.85 22.14 -79.01
C SER A 252 -10.73 23.66 -78.79
N SER A 253 -9.49 24.18 -78.72
CA SER A 253 -8.76 24.81 -79.85
C SER A 253 -7.51 25.61 -79.39
N SER A 254 -6.42 25.47 -80.15
CA SER A 254 -5.21 26.32 -80.16
C SER A 254 -5.50 27.68 -80.86
N PRO A 255 -4.62 28.73 -80.91
CA PRO A 255 -3.27 28.68 -81.51
C PRO A 255 -2.17 29.68 -80.99
N SER A 256 -0.98 29.53 -81.59
CA SER A 256 0.06 30.53 -81.98
C SER A 256 1.07 31.15 -80.97
N SER A 257 2.33 30.74 -81.20
CA SER A 257 3.68 31.41 -81.24
C SER A 257 3.78 32.95 -81.37
N PRO A 258 4.98 33.64 -81.29
CA PRO A 258 6.36 33.19 -81.61
C PRO A 258 7.57 33.74 -80.80
N THR A 259 8.75 33.16 -81.07
CA THR A 259 10.18 33.60 -80.95
C THR A 259 10.49 34.85 -81.82
N PRO A 260 11.71 35.45 -81.96
CA PRO A 260 13.14 35.03 -81.72
C PRO A 260 14.00 36.20 -81.13
N PRO A 261 15.34 36.37 -81.34
CA PRO A 261 16.45 35.49 -81.80
C PRO A 261 17.47 35.08 -80.71
#